data_AF-W2X5P7-F1
#
_entry.id   AF-W2X5P7-F1
#
_cell.length_a   1.000
_cell.length_b   1.000
_cell.length_c   1.000
_cell.angle_alpha   90.00
_cell.angle_beta   90.00
_cell.angle_gamma   90.00
#
_symmetry.space_group_name_H-M   'P 1'
#
loop_
_entity.id
_entity.type
_entity.pdbx_description
1 polymer ?
#
loop_
_entity_poly.entity_id
_entity_poly.type
_entity_poly.pdbx_seq_one_letter_code
_entity_poly.pdbx_strand_id
1 'polypeptide(L)'
;MFTWMMDVTILNAYTLIKTTRPSAVEGLSTREFKRRIADILTSNEKQNKRRREVEAKKRATETLEEVVGMDTSLHMLTPNSTEDSSGKLVCHLCCLRNSKKEGSIRVHTVQGRLSR
;
A
#
# COMPACT_ATOMS: atom_id res chain seq x y z
N MET A 1 4.22 -32.28 -6.37
CA MET A 1 5.42 -32.66 -5.59
C MET A 1 5.56 -31.86 -4.29
N PHE A 2 5.55 -30.53 -4.31
CA PHE A 2 5.79 -29.70 -3.11
C PHE A 2 4.78 -29.94 -1.96
N THR A 3 3.48 -29.95 -2.24
CA THR A 3 2.44 -30.16 -1.22
C THR A 3 2.56 -31.51 -0.52
N TRP A 4 2.89 -32.56 -1.28
CA TRP A 4 3.16 -33.89 -0.75
C TRP A 4 4.38 -33.91 0.17
N MET A 5 5.47 -33.26 -0.24
CA MET A 5 6.68 -33.16 0.60
C MET A 5 6.40 -32.44 1.91
N MET A 6 5.64 -31.34 1.89
CA MET A 6 5.24 -30.62 3.09
C MET A 6 4.37 -31.48 4.02
N ASP A 7 3.50 -32.31 3.45
CA ASP A 7 2.65 -33.18 4.27
C ASP A 7 3.46 -34.29 4.95
N VAL A 8 4.45 -34.87 4.25
CA VAL A 8 5.38 -35.86 4.80
C VAL A 8 6.28 -35.25 5.89
N THR A 9 6.82 -34.05 5.69
CA THR A 9 7.67 -33.40 6.70
C THR A 9 6.89 -33.08 7.97
N ILE A 10 5.64 -32.61 7.85
CA ILE A 10 4.79 -32.33 9.02
C ILE A 10 4.42 -33.62 9.76
N LEU A 11 4.15 -34.72 9.06
CA LEU A 11 3.89 -36.02 9.68
C LEU A 11 5.14 -36.55 10.42
N ASN A 12 6.32 -36.42 9.82
CA ASN A 12 7.58 -36.82 10.45
C ASN A 12 7.91 -35.96 11.68
N ALA A 13 7.62 -34.66 11.63
CA ALA A 13 7.77 -33.78 12.80
C ALA A 13 6.81 -34.18 13.93
N TYR A 14 5.56 -34.53 13.58
CA TYR A 14 4.56 -34.98 14.56
C TYR A 14 4.98 -36.28 15.25
N THR A 15 5.47 -37.27 14.48
CA THR A 15 5.96 -38.54 15.05
C THR A 15 7.18 -38.32 15.93
N LEU A 16 8.12 -37.46 15.51
CA LEU A 16 9.31 -37.11 16.31
C LEU A 16 8.96 -36.41 17.63
N ILE A 17 7.99 -35.49 17.62
CA ILE A 17 7.55 -34.83 18.85
C ILE A 17 6.84 -35.82 19.77
N LYS A 18 6.06 -36.74 19.21
CA LYS A 18 5.40 -37.80 19.98
C LYS A 18 6.39 -38.72 20.69
N THR A 19 7.57 -38.97 20.12
CA THR A 19 8.62 -39.78 20.77
C THR A 19 9.47 -38.99 21.75
N THR A 20 9.79 -37.73 21.46
CA THR A 20 10.71 -36.93 22.27
C THR A 20 10.02 -36.18 23.42
N ARG A 21 8.78 -35.74 23.22
CA ARG A 21 7.99 -34.91 24.15
C ARG A 21 6.50 -35.27 24.05
N PRO A 22 6.09 -36.44 24.55
CA PRO A 22 4.72 -36.94 24.39
C PRO A 22 3.67 -35.98 25.00
N SER A 23 3.99 -35.31 26.12
CA SER A 23 3.09 -34.33 26.76
C SER A 23 2.76 -33.12 25.88
N ALA A 24 3.62 -32.76 24.92
CA ALA A 24 3.41 -31.62 24.03
C ALA A 24 2.37 -31.91 22.92
N VAL A 25 2.12 -33.19 22.63
CA VAL A 25 1.18 -33.67 21.61
C VAL A 25 0.09 -34.58 22.20
N GLU A 26 0.01 -34.66 23.53
CA GLU A 26 -1.01 -35.44 24.22
C GLU A 26 -2.40 -34.85 23.93
N GLY A 27 -3.33 -35.70 23.49
CA GLY A 27 -4.67 -35.28 23.08
C GLY A 27 -4.74 -34.48 21.77
N LEU A 28 -3.62 -34.22 21.10
CA LEU A 28 -3.60 -33.48 19.83
C LEU A 28 -3.81 -34.42 18.65
N SER A 29 -4.78 -34.10 17.79
CA SER A 29 -4.91 -34.77 16.50
C SER A 29 -3.85 -34.27 15.51
N THR A 30 -3.50 -35.11 14.53
CA THR A 30 -2.62 -34.72 13.41
C THR A 30 -3.15 -33.52 12.63
N ARG A 31 -4.48 -33.40 12.49
CA ARG A 31 -5.13 -32.25 11.86
C ARG A 31 -4.87 -30.95 12.64
N GLU A 32 -5.02 -31.01 13.95
CA GLU A 32 -4.78 -29.86 14.82
C GLU A 32 -3.30 -29.46 14.86
N PHE A 33 -2.40 -30.44 14.84
CA PHE A 33 -0.97 -30.19 14.71
C PHE A 33 -0.63 -29.47 13.38
N LYS A 34 -1.14 -29.97 12.25
CA LYS A 34 -0.99 -29.31 10.94
C LYS A 34 -1.52 -27.87 10.97
N ARG A 35 -2.69 -27.65 11.57
CA ARG A 35 -3.30 -26.32 11.71
C ARG A 35 -2.39 -25.37 12.49
N ARG A 36 -1.86 -25.81 13.64
CA ARG A 36 -0.95 -24.99 14.47
C ARG A 36 0.32 -24.60 13.72
N ILE A 37 0.94 -25.54 12.99
CA ILE A 37 2.12 -25.24 12.18
C ILE A 37 1.78 -24.21 11.09
N ALA A 38 0.66 -24.39 10.38
CA ALA A 38 0.22 -23.43 9.37
C ALA A 38 -0.05 -22.05 10.00
N ASP A 39 -0.69 -21.99 11.17
CA ASP A 39 -0.95 -20.73 11.87
C ASP A 39 0.33 -20.04 12.32
N ILE A 40 1.31 -20.77 12.86
CA ILE A 40 2.61 -20.22 13.26
C ILE A 40 3.34 -19.65 12.04
N LEU A 41 3.46 -20.44 10.96
CA LEU A 41 4.17 -20.04 9.75
C LEU A 41 3.52 -18.86 9.02
N THR A 42 2.19 -18.74 9.11
CA THR A 42 1.44 -17.66 8.43
C THR A 42 1.12 -16.47 9.34
N SER A 43 1.43 -16.53 10.63
CA SER A 43 1.09 -15.49 11.62
C SER A 43 1.63 -14.11 11.23
N ASN A 44 2.90 -14.05 10.84
CA ASN A 44 3.55 -12.81 10.44
C ASN A 44 2.94 -12.22 9.16
N GLU A 45 2.71 -13.06 8.15
CA GLU A 45 2.08 -12.62 6.90
C GLU A 45 0.63 -12.14 7.12
N LYS A 46 -0.14 -12.83 7.97
CA LYS A 46 -1.47 -12.38 8.40
C LYS A 46 -1.41 -11.01 9.09
N GLN A 47 -0.40 -10.77 9.92
CA GLN A 47 -0.20 -9.47 10.58
C GLN A 47 0.17 -8.38 9.58
N ASN A 48 1.11 -8.65 8.67
CA ASN A 48 1.54 -7.70 7.65
C ASN A 48 0.40 -7.34 6.69
N LYS A 49 -0.39 -8.34 6.28
CA LYS A 49 -1.58 -8.13 5.46
C LYS A 49 -2.57 -7.18 6.14
N ARG A 50 -2.88 -7.39 7.43
CA ARG A 50 -3.76 -6.49 8.21
C ARG A 50 -3.22 -5.06 8.26
N ARG A 51 -1.91 -4.89 8.44
CA ARG A 51 -1.27 -3.54 8.42
C ARG A 51 -1.45 -2.86 7.06
N ARG A 52 -1.15 -3.58 5.97
CA ARG A 52 -1.34 -3.07 4.60
C ARG A 52 -2.79 -2.71 4.32
N GLU A 53 -3.75 -3.51 4.78
CA GLU A 53 -5.17 -3.22 4.63
C GLU A 53 -5.59 -1.96 5.39
N VAL A 54 -5.06 -1.75 6.61
CA VAL A 54 -5.31 -0.52 7.38
C VAL A 54 -4.70 0.69 6.70
N GLU A 55 -3.47 0.59 6.20
CA GLU A 55 -2.82 1.66 5.44
C GLU A 55 -3.55 1.98 4.14
N ALA A 56 -4.01 0.97 3.40
CA ALA A 56 -4.79 1.15 2.19
C ALA A 56 -6.13 1.85 2.48
N LYS A 57 -6.81 1.47 3.57
CA LYS A 57 -8.02 2.16 4.02
C LYS A 57 -7.76 3.61 4.41
N LYS A 58 -6.65 3.88 5.10
CA LYS A 58 -6.26 5.26 5.45
C LYS A 58 -6.08 6.10 4.18
N ARG A 59 -5.29 5.62 3.20
CA ARG A 59 -5.10 6.30 1.90
C ARG A 59 -6.39 6.47 1.10
N ALA A 60 -7.34 5.54 1.22
CA ALA A 60 -8.64 5.66 0.56
C ALA A 60 -9.58 6.68 1.24
N THR A 61 -9.30 7.02 2.51
CA THR A 61 -10.11 7.97 3.30
C THR A 61 -9.48 9.36 3.31
N GLU A 62 -8.22 9.51 2.88
CA GLU A 62 -7.58 10.80 2.65
C GLU A 62 -8.43 11.59 1.64
N THR A 63 -9.02 12.68 2.12
CA THR A 63 -9.83 13.55 1.28
C THR A 63 -8.91 14.34 0.36
N LEU A 64 -9.41 14.74 -0.83
CA LEU A 64 -8.68 15.60 -1.74
C LEU A 64 -8.18 16.88 -1.05
N GLU A 65 -8.93 17.39 -0.07
CA GLU A 65 -8.56 18.55 0.75
C GLU A 65 -7.35 18.28 1.66
N GLU A 66 -7.21 17.07 2.20
CA GLU A 66 -6.05 16.68 3.03
C GLU A 66 -4.79 16.54 2.17
N VAL A 67 -4.92 16.02 0.94
CA VAL A 67 -3.83 15.90 -0.04
C VAL A 67 -3.44 17.27 -0.62
N VAL A 68 -4.41 18.14 -0.90
CA VAL A 68 -4.18 19.50 -1.42
C VAL A 68 -3.67 20.45 -0.33
N GLY A 69 -4.13 20.30 0.92
CA GLY A 69 -3.62 21.07 2.06
C GLY A 69 -2.17 20.73 2.45
N MET A 70 -1.67 19.58 2.01
CA MET A 70 -0.26 19.19 2.11
C MET A 70 0.60 19.72 0.95
N ASP A 71 0.00 20.28 -0.10
CA ASP A 71 0.75 20.97 -1.14
C ASP A 71 1.25 22.32 -0.58
N THR A 72 2.46 22.29 -0.03
CA THR A 72 3.17 23.50 0.40
C THR A 72 3.71 24.31 -0.78
N SER A 73 3.33 23.97 -2.03
CA SER A 73 3.72 24.76 -3.18
C SER A 73 3.18 26.18 -3.02
N LEU A 74 4.06 27.17 -3.21
CA LEU A 74 3.73 28.59 -3.11
C LEU A 74 2.75 29.04 -4.22
N HIS A 75 2.34 28.13 -5.09
CA HIS A 75 1.79 28.42 -6.41
C HIS A 75 0.58 27.52 -6.71
N MET A 76 -0.63 28.00 -6.41
CA MET A 76 -1.86 27.36 -6.88
C MET A 76 -1.99 27.52 -8.40
N LEU A 77 -2.02 26.40 -9.12
CA LEU A 77 -2.37 26.34 -10.54
C LEU A 77 -3.89 26.40 -10.68
N THR A 78 -4.42 27.49 -11.23
CA THR A 78 -5.85 27.59 -11.53
C THR A 78 -6.12 26.85 -12.85
N PRO A 79 -7.11 25.93 -12.92
CA PRO A 79 -7.56 25.40 -14.19
C PRO A 79 -8.14 26.55 -15.01
N ASN A 80 -7.57 26.84 -16.18
CA ASN A 80 -8.17 27.83 -17.08
C ASN A 80 -9.55 27.34 -17.50
N SER A 81 -10.55 28.23 -17.46
CA SER A 81 -11.91 27.98 -17.95
C SER A 81 -11.85 27.32 -19.34
N THR A 82 -12.69 26.31 -19.55
CA THR A 82 -12.68 25.42 -20.72
C THR A 82 -13.11 26.10 -22.02
N GLU A 83 -13.65 27.31 -21.96
CA GLU A 83 -14.23 27.99 -23.12
C GLU A 83 -13.17 28.65 -24.04
N ASP A 84 -11.97 28.98 -23.54
CA ASP A 84 -10.90 29.63 -24.33
C ASP A 84 -9.47 29.14 -23.97
N SER A 85 -9.29 27.88 -23.58
CA SER A 85 -8.01 27.40 -23.05
C SER A 85 -7.05 26.85 -24.12
N SER A 86 -5.88 27.47 -24.26
CA SER A 86 -4.71 26.95 -25.01
C SER A 86 -3.99 25.76 -24.33
N GLY A 87 -4.59 25.15 -23.30
CA GLY A 87 -4.05 24.01 -22.56
C GLY A 87 -2.92 24.34 -21.57
N LYS A 88 -2.57 25.62 -21.41
CA LYS A 88 -1.51 26.06 -20.48
C LYS A 88 -2.11 26.38 -19.11
N LEU A 89 -1.71 25.65 -18.08
CA LEU A 89 -2.03 25.98 -16.69
C LEU A 89 -1.12 27.11 -16.21
N VAL A 90 -1.71 28.17 -15.63
CA VAL A 90 -0.97 29.35 -15.17
C VAL A 90 -1.25 29.57 -13.68
N CYS A 91 -0.20 29.87 -12.92
CA CYS A 91 -0.33 30.23 -11.50
C CYS A 91 -0.78 31.69 -11.37
N HIS A 92 -1.98 31.90 -10.82
CA HIS A 92 -2.59 33.24 -10.73
C HIS A 92 -1.82 34.17 -9.76
N LEU A 93 -1.18 33.62 -8.73
CA LEU A 93 -0.31 34.35 -7.79
C LEU A 93 0.96 34.88 -8.48
N CYS A 94 1.49 34.15 -9.47
CA CYS A 94 2.63 34.61 -10.28
C CYS A 94 2.23 35.76 -11.22
N CYS A 95 1.02 35.71 -11.78
CA CYS A 95 0.49 36.79 -12.62
C CYS A 95 0.31 38.08 -11.80
N LEU A 96 -0.26 37.98 -10.59
CA LEU A 96 -0.51 39.14 -9.73
C LEU A 96 0.78 39.77 -9.18
N ARG A 97 1.81 38.96 -8.91
CA ARG A 97 3.06 39.45 -8.30
C ARG A 97 4.05 40.07 -9.29
N ASN A 98 3.73 40.11 -10.59
CA ASN A 98 4.59 40.69 -11.63
C ASN A 98 6.06 40.24 -11.50
N SER A 99 6.27 38.98 -11.09
CA SER A 99 7.58 38.48 -10.69
C SER A 99 8.43 38.18 -11.91
N LYS A 100 9.04 39.24 -12.47
CA LYS A 100 10.29 39.17 -13.22
C LYS A 100 11.41 38.79 -12.25
N LYS A 101 11.45 37.53 -11.84
CA LYS A 101 12.71 36.94 -11.36
C LYS A 101 12.89 35.65 -12.14
N GLU A 102 13.96 35.60 -12.92
CA GLU A 102 14.47 34.41 -13.59
C GLU A 102 14.86 33.37 -12.54
N GLY A 103 13.83 32.73 -11.97
CA GLY A 103 13.91 31.55 -11.16
C GLY A 103 12.92 30.57 -11.73
N SER A 104 13.20 30.13 -12.96
CA SER A 104 12.54 29.03 -13.68
C SER A 104 11.03 28.95 -13.46
N ILE A 105 10.26 29.67 -14.28
CA ILE A 105 8.90 29.25 -14.59
C ILE A 105 9.05 27.91 -15.33
N ARG A 106 9.16 26.80 -14.60
CA ARG A 106 8.96 25.48 -15.17
C ARG A 106 7.48 25.39 -15.48
N VAL A 107 7.16 25.76 -16.71
CA VAL A 107 5.93 25.33 -17.37
C VAL A 107 6.00 23.80 -17.36
N HIS A 108 5.40 23.18 -16.35
CA HIS A 108 5.16 21.76 -16.37
C HIS A 108 4.07 21.54 -17.42
N THR A 109 4.49 21.32 -18.66
CA THR A 109 3.64 20.77 -19.71
C THR A 109 3.32 19.34 -19.30
N VAL A 110 2.38 19.16 -18.37
CA VAL A 110 1.84 17.84 -18.08
C VAL A 110 1.01 17.48 -19.30
N GLN A 111 1.59 16.72 -20.23
CA GLN A 111 0.84 16.00 -21.28
C GLN A 111 0.00 14.90 -20.61
N GLY A 112 -0.97 15.31 -19.80
CA GLY A 112 -2.04 14.46 -19.32
C GLY A 112 -3.16 14.56 -20.32
N ARG A 113 -3.29 13.57 -21.22
CA ARG A 113 -4.55 13.28 -21.90
C ARG A 113 -5.59 13.01 -20.82
N LEU A 114 -6.37 14.02 -20.45
CA LEU A 114 -7.66 13.79 -19.80
C LEU A 114 -8.63 13.38 -20.90
N SER A 115 -8.77 12.06 -21.06
CA SER A 115 -9.93 11.47 -21.71
C SER A 115 -11.15 11.74 -20.82
N ARG A 116 -12.03 12.61 -21.28
CA ARG A 116 -13.47 12.36 -21.44
C ARG A 116 -14.11 13.53 -22.17
#